data_AF-A0A060S902-F1
#
_entry.id   AF-A0A060S902-F1
#
_cell.length_a   1.000
_cell.length_b   1.000
_cell.length_c   1.000
_cell.angle_alpha   90.00
_cell.angle_beta   90.00
_cell.angle_gamma   90.00
#
_symmetry.space_group_name_H-M   'P 1'
#
loop_
_entity.id
_entity.type
_entity.pdbx_description
1 polymer ?
#
loop_
_entity_poly.entity_id
_entity_poly.type
_entity_poly.pdbx_seq_one_letter_code
_entity_poly.pdbx_strand_id
1 'polypeptide(L)'
;MTANWIKSGPPSEPSGKNNFDYLLVTANKHSKRPEKTPEEVWQMRERNEVPNLPRPNNAYSGRSVPVVNNQVSLALNKLKSILAVNAVRQTNIRDERHEKKGEKRNRLRSLRWRRRFAHEVRTKVQLVNEIRARGA
;
A
#
# COMPACT_ATOMS: atom_id res chain seq x y z
N MET A 1 90.06 11.89 18.65
CA MET A 1 89.28 12.21 19.86
C MET A 1 88.19 13.20 19.45
N THR A 2 86.93 12.77 19.46
CA THR A 2 85.74 13.54 19.88
C THR A 2 84.50 12.67 19.63
N ALA A 3 83.78 12.36 20.71
CA ALA A 3 82.41 11.86 20.67
C ALA A 3 81.44 13.05 20.61
N ASN A 4 80.26 12.92 19.98
CA ASN A 4 78.97 13.11 20.68
C ASN A 4 77.69 13.15 19.77
N TRP A 5 76.77 12.20 20.07
CA TRP A 5 75.28 12.17 20.08
C TRP A 5 74.41 12.61 18.90
N ILE A 6 73.47 11.73 18.49
CA ILE A 6 72.02 12.03 18.32
C ILE A 6 71.17 10.76 18.51
N LYS A 7 70.40 10.79 19.60
CA LYS A 7 69.03 10.28 19.89
C LYS A 7 68.49 8.99 19.23
N SER A 8 68.16 8.06 20.11
CA SER A 8 67.18 6.98 19.99
C SER A 8 65.78 7.48 19.56
N GLY A 9 65.23 6.90 18.50
CA GLY A 9 63.79 6.77 18.27
C GLY A 9 63.48 5.29 17.99
N PRO A 10 62.36 4.73 18.48
CA PRO A 10 62.02 3.34 18.20
C PRO A 10 61.75 3.17 16.69
N PRO A 11 62.04 1.99 16.11
CA PRO A 11 61.65 1.71 14.73
C PRO A 11 60.12 1.81 14.65
N SER A 12 59.61 2.61 13.72
CA SER A 12 58.17 2.69 13.45
C SER A 12 57.68 1.29 13.10
N GLU A 13 56.89 0.69 13.99
CA GLU A 13 56.18 -0.56 13.73
C GLU A 13 55.37 -0.41 12.44
N PRO A 14 55.35 -1.43 11.55
CA PRO A 14 54.54 -1.39 10.35
C PRO A 14 53.07 -1.34 10.77
N SER A 15 52.49 -0.14 10.68
CA SER A 15 51.07 0.16 10.90
C SER A 15 50.20 -0.94 10.29
N GLY A 16 49.65 -1.78 11.16
CA GLY A 16 48.79 -2.89 10.79
C GLY A 16 47.61 -2.39 9.96
N LYS A 17 47.37 -3.10 8.85
CA LYS A 17 46.15 -3.15 8.02
C LYS A 17 45.07 -2.14 8.44
N ASN A 18 45.02 -1.03 7.72
CA ASN A 18 44.01 0.01 7.92
C ASN A 18 42.61 -0.60 7.92
N ASN A 19 41.75 -0.22 8.86
CA ASN A 19 40.35 -0.68 8.93
C ASN A 19 39.57 -0.46 7.61
N PHE A 20 40.03 0.48 6.79
CA PHE A 20 39.53 0.74 5.44
C PHE A 20 39.79 -0.39 4.45
N ASP A 21 40.88 -1.15 4.58
CA ASP A 21 41.13 -2.31 3.71
C ASP A 21 40.10 -3.41 3.95
N TYR A 22 39.72 -3.63 5.21
CA TYR A 22 38.67 -4.60 5.54
C TYR A 22 37.32 -4.17 4.96
N LEU A 23 36.98 -2.89 5.02
CA LEU A 23 35.77 -2.33 4.41
C LEU A 23 35.80 -2.43 2.87
N LEU A 24 36.93 -2.16 2.23
CA LEU A 24 37.07 -2.28 0.78
C LEU A 24 37.01 -3.74 0.30
N VAL A 25 37.60 -4.68 1.05
CA VAL A 25 37.54 -6.11 0.73
C VAL A 25 36.13 -6.67 0.93
N THR A 26 35.44 -6.27 1.98
CA THR A 26 34.05 -6.69 2.25
C THR A 26 33.08 -6.09 1.24
N ALA A 27 33.24 -4.82 0.85
CA ALA A 27 32.47 -4.18 -0.21
C ALA A 27 32.69 -4.87 -1.58
N ASN A 28 33.95 -5.14 -1.95
CA ASN A 28 34.28 -5.84 -3.19
C ASN A 28 33.85 -7.32 -3.19
N LYS A 29 33.72 -7.96 -2.03
CA LYS A 29 33.12 -9.31 -1.91
C LYS A 29 31.62 -9.31 -2.24
N HIS A 30 30.91 -8.22 -1.93
CA HIS A 30 29.48 -8.09 -2.18
C HIS A 30 29.16 -7.59 -3.60
N SER A 31 30.09 -6.87 -4.26
CA SER A 31 29.93 -6.43 -5.66
C SER A 31 30.19 -7.54 -6.68
N LYS A 32 30.98 -8.57 -6.33
CA LYS A 32 31.25 -9.75 -7.19
C LYS A 32 30.16 -10.83 -7.12
N ARG A 33 28.88 -10.46 -7.01
CA ARG A 33 27.84 -11.39 -7.43
C ARG A 33 27.90 -11.39 -8.96
N PRO A 34 27.94 -12.56 -9.65
CA PRO A 34 27.75 -12.55 -11.09
C PRO A 34 26.43 -11.80 -11.34
N GLU A 35 26.49 -10.72 -12.11
CA GLU A 35 25.28 -10.05 -12.56
C GLU A 35 24.53 -11.08 -13.38
N LYS A 36 23.54 -11.72 -12.74
CA LYS A 36 22.62 -12.60 -13.43
C LYS A 36 22.15 -11.84 -14.65
N THR A 37 22.22 -12.49 -15.80
CA THR A 37 21.69 -11.86 -17.01
C THR A 37 20.25 -11.45 -16.73
N PRO A 38 19.75 -10.35 -17.31
CA PRO A 38 18.35 -9.99 -17.15
C PRO A 38 17.44 -11.21 -17.37
N GLU A 39 17.73 -12.01 -18.38
CA GLU A 39 17.04 -13.26 -18.68
C GLU A 39 16.99 -14.25 -17.50
N GLU A 40 18.12 -14.51 -16.83
CA GLU A 40 18.15 -15.35 -15.62
C GLU A 40 17.34 -14.77 -14.45
N VAL A 41 17.33 -13.44 -14.30
CA VAL A 41 16.51 -12.76 -13.29
C VAL A 41 15.03 -12.94 -13.58
N TRP A 42 14.64 -12.79 -14.84
CA TRP A 42 13.26 -12.98 -15.29
C TRP A 42 12.80 -14.43 -15.16
N GLN A 43 13.60 -15.41 -15.60
CA GLN A 43 13.28 -16.84 -15.44
C GLN A 43 13.17 -17.25 -13.96
N MET A 44 14.03 -16.72 -13.10
CA MET A 44 13.95 -16.96 -11.66
C MET A 44 12.65 -16.39 -11.06
N ARG A 45 12.24 -15.18 -11.47
CA ARG A 45 10.97 -14.58 -11.03
C ARG A 45 9.76 -15.32 -11.59
N GLU A 46 9.81 -15.74 -12.85
CA GLU A 46 8.75 -16.53 -13.47
C GLU A 46 8.55 -17.86 -12.75
N ARG A 47 9.63 -18.53 -12.34
CA ARG A 47 9.52 -19.79 -11.59
C ARG A 47 9.06 -19.60 -10.15
N ASN A 48 9.51 -18.54 -9.47
CA ASN A 48 9.30 -18.39 -8.02
C ASN A 48 8.11 -17.52 -7.65
N GLU A 49 7.87 -16.44 -8.40
CA GLU A 49 6.89 -15.41 -8.06
C GLU A 49 5.58 -15.61 -8.82
N VAL A 50 5.63 -15.88 -10.13
CA VAL A 50 4.42 -15.97 -10.99
C VAL A 50 3.41 -17.03 -10.54
N PRO A 51 3.81 -18.24 -10.09
CA PRO A 51 2.85 -19.25 -9.63
C PRO A 51 2.10 -18.82 -8.36
N ASN A 52 2.70 -17.92 -7.57
CA ASN A 52 2.16 -17.44 -6.30
C ASN A 52 1.42 -16.10 -6.44
N LEU A 53 1.36 -15.52 -7.64
CA LEU A 53 0.60 -14.30 -7.86
C LEU A 53 -0.90 -14.55 -7.68
N PRO A 54 -1.63 -13.65 -6.98
CA PRO A 54 -3.07 -13.75 -6.91
C PRO A 54 -3.66 -13.67 -8.32
N ARG A 55 -4.69 -14.47 -8.58
CA ARG A 55 -5.38 -14.44 -9.88
C ARG A 55 -5.82 -13.01 -10.19
N PRO A 56 -5.66 -12.55 -11.45
CA PRO A 56 -6.10 -11.22 -11.84
C PRO A 56 -7.60 -11.05 -11.57
N ASN A 57 -7.97 -9.87 -11.10
CA ASN A 57 -9.35 -9.57 -10.75
C ASN A 57 -10.25 -9.70 -11.98
N ASN A 58 -11.27 -10.56 -11.90
CA ASN A 58 -12.35 -10.64 -12.88
C ASN A 58 -13.56 -9.82 -12.44
N ALA A 59 -14.62 -9.75 -13.26
CA ALA A 59 -15.85 -9.01 -12.96
C ALA A 59 -16.55 -9.44 -11.64
N TYR A 60 -16.20 -10.63 -11.13
CA TYR A 60 -16.75 -11.22 -9.90
C TYR A 60 -15.84 -11.03 -8.68
N SER A 61 -14.60 -10.57 -8.87
CA SER A 61 -13.55 -10.49 -7.84
C SER A 61 -13.89 -9.57 -6.65
N GLY A 62 -14.97 -8.78 -6.73
CA GLY A 62 -15.53 -7.99 -5.61
C GLY A 62 -17.03 -8.23 -5.36
N ARG A 63 -17.62 -9.29 -5.94
CA ARG A 63 -19.05 -9.63 -5.86
C ARG A 63 -19.29 -11.09 -5.50
N SER A 64 -18.27 -11.77 -5.00
CA SER A 64 -18.32 -13.15 -4.53
C SER A 64 -18.01 -13.19 -3.04
N VAL A 65 -18.77 -14.00 -2.30
CA VAL A 65 -18.55 -14.25 -0.87
C VAL A 65 -18.55 -15.76 -0.68
N PRO A 66 -17.47 -16.35 -0.15
CA PRO A 66 -17.46 -17.78 0.15
C PRO A 66 -18.43 -18.08 1.29
N VAL A 67 -19.14 -19.21 1.20
CA VAL A 67 -19.95 -19.73 2.30
C VAL A 67 -19.03 -20.49 3.24
N VAL A 68 -18.97 -20.07 4.49
CA VAL A 68 -18.17 -20.71 5.55
C VAL A 68 -19.13 -21.39 6.53
N ASN A 69 -18.79 -22.60 6.99
CA ASN A 69 -19.56 -23.37 7.96
C ASN A 69 -21.05 -23.59 7.57
N ASN A 70 -21.34 -23.74 6.28
CA ASN A 70 -22.71 -23.86 5.73
C ASN A 70 -23.68 -22.71 6.12
N GLN A 71 -23.16 -21.56 6.56
CA GLN A 71 -23.98 -20.41 6.95
C GLN A 71 -24.31 -19.53 5.73
N VAL A 72 -25.21 -20.03 4.88
CA VAL A 72 -25.60 -19.36 3.63
C VAL A 72 -26.26 -18.00 3.90
N SER A 73 -27.07 -17.89 4.94
CA SER A 73 -27.78 -16.64 5.29
C SER A 73 -26.82 -15.49 5.58
N LEU A 74 -25.76 -15.74 6.35
CA LEU A 74 -24.73 -14.74 6.64
C LEU A 74 -23.94 -14.35 5.39
N ALA A 75 -23.56 -15.33 4.57
CA ALA A 75 -22.87 -15.07 3.32
C ALA A 75 -23.72 -14.21 2.37
N LEU A 76 -25.03 -14.49 2.28
CA LEU A 76 -25.97 -13.71 1.48
C LEU A 76 -26.13 -12.27 2.00
N ASN A 77 -26.24 -12.08 3.32
CA ASN A 77 -26.34 -10.74 3.91
C ASN A 77 -25.06 -9.92 3.70
N LYS A 78 -23.89 -10.57 3.83
CA LYS A 78 -22.60 -9.97 3.51
C LYS A 78 -22.53 -9.56 2.04
N LEU A 79 -22.95 -10.44 1.13
CA LEU A 79 -23.01 -10.13 -0.30
C LEU A 79 -23.94 -8.95 -0.59
N LYS A 80 -25.13 -8.91 0.01
CA LYS A 80 -26.07 -7.79 -0.12
C LYS A 80 -25.45 -6.46 0.32
N SER A 81 -24.73 -6.46 1.45
CA SER A 81 -24.02 -5.28 1.94
C SER A 81 -22.94 -4.81 0.95
N ILE A 82 -22.11 -5.73 0.45
CA ILE A 82 -21.07 -5.43 -0.55
C ILE A 82 -21.68 -4.81 -1.81
N LEU A 83 -22.77 -5.38 -2.33
CA LEU A 83 -23.45 -4.85 -3.52
C LEU A 83 -24.06 -3.46 -3.28
N ALA A 84 -24.50 -3.17 -2.05
CA ALA A 84 -25.03 -1.86 -1.66
C ALA A 84 -23.91 -0.80 -1.57
N VAL A 85 -22.79 -1.12 -0.94
CA VAL A 85 -21.61 -0.23 -0.85
C VAL A 85 -21.07 0.10 -2.24
N ASN A 86 -20.98 -0.90 -3.11
CA ASN A 86 -20.55 -0.74 -4.50
C ASN A 86 -21.63 -0.12 -5.41
N ALA A 87 -22.79 0.25 -4.86
CA ALA A 87 -23.93 0.84 -5.57
C ALA A 87 -24.35 0.09 -6.85
N VAL A 88 -24.18 -1.24 -6.89
CA VAL A 88 -24.37 -2.05 -8.11
C VAL A 88 -25.82 -1.99 -8.58
N ARG A 89 -26.77 -2.26 -7.67
CA ARG A 89 -28.21 -2.23 -8.00
C ARG A 89 -28.68 -0.86 -8.45
N GLN A 90 -28.29 0.19 -7.73
CA GLN A 90 -28.67 1.56 -8.07
C GLN A 90 -28.13 1.96 -9.44
N THR A 91 -26.88 1.59 -9.74
CA THR A 91 -26.25 1.88 -11.03
C THR A 91 -26.92 1.10 -12.15
N ASN A 92 -27.21 -0.19 -11.94
CA ASN A 92 -27.91 -1.02 -12.92
C ASN A 92 -29.26 -0.41 -13.32
N ILE A 93 -30.13 -0.11 -12.34
CA ILE A 93 -31.45 0.49 -12.59
C ILE A 93 -31.34 1.84 -13.31
N ARG A 94 -30.32 2.63 -12.97
CA ARG A 94 -30.10 3.96 -13.54
C ARG A 94 -29.59 3.89 -14.98
N ASP A 95 -28.81 2.87 -15.30
CA ASP A 95 -28.19 2.67 -16.60
C ASP A 95 -29.06 1.81 -17.55
N GLU A 96 -30.20 1.28 -17.08
CA GLU A 96 -31.24 0.63 -17.91
C GLU A 96 -31.74 1.56 -19.04
N ARG A 97 -31.71 2.88 -18.83
CA ARG A 97 -32.11 3.87 -19.84
C ARG A 97 -31.03 4.95 -20.01
N HIS A 98 -30.91 5.45 -21.24
CA HIS A 98 -30.00 6.56 -21.52
C HIS A 98 -30.44 7.84 -20.80
N GLU A 99 -29.55 8.41 -20.01
CA GLU A 99 -29.70 9.72 -19.41
C GLU A 99 -28.90 10.76 -20.19
N LYS A 100 -29.58 11.85 -20.61
CA LYS A 100 -28.94 12.97 -21.30
C LYS A 100 -27.82 13.56 -20.44
N LYS A 101 -26.73 13.99 -21.09
CA LYS A 101 -25.52 14.52 -20.42
C LYS A 101 -25.81 15.71 -19.48
N GLY A 102 -26.71 16.63 -19.88
CA GLY A 102 -27.10 17.78 -19.07
C GLY A 102 -27.84 17.37 -17.79
N GLU A 103 -28.85 16.53 -17.93
CA GLU A 103 -29.61 15.96 -16.81
C GLU A 103 -28.69 15.21 -15.83
N LYS A 104 -27.77 14.38 -16.36
CA LYS A 104 -26.77 13.68 -15.55
C LYS A 104 -25.92 14.64 -14.70
N ARG A 105 -25.49 15.77 -15.28
CA ARG A 105 -24.69 16.80 -14.57
C ARG A 105 -25.52 17.48 -13.48
N ASN A 106 -26.75 17.87 -13.79
CA ASN A 106 -27.67 18.52 -12.84
C ASN A 106 -27.98 17.58 -11.66
N ARG A 107 -28.30 16.32 -11.94
CA ARG A 107 -28.53 15.31 -10.90
C ARG A 107 -27.31 15.12 -10.01
N LEU A 108 -26.12 14.94 -10.60
CA LEU A 108 -24.90 14.75 -9.81
C LEU A 108 -24.54 15.98 -8.97
N ARG A 109 -24.81 17.19 -9.46
CA ARG A 109 -24.65 18.44 -8.69
C ARG A 109 -25.61 18.45 -7.50
N SER A 110 -26.90 18.19 -7.72
CA SER A 110 -27.92 18.11 -6.66
C SER A 110 -27.60 17.02 -5.63
N LEU A 111 -27.16 15.84 -6.07
CA LEU A 111 -26.76 14.74 -5.17
C LEU A 111 -25.57 15.13 -4.29
N ARG A 112 -24.52 15.74 -4.87
CA ARG A 112 -23.37 16.22 -4.10
C ARG A 112 -23.77 17.26 -3.07
N TRP A 113 -24.62 18.22 -3.45
CA TRP A 113 -25.11 19.25 -2.54
C TRP A 113 -25.91 18.64 -1.37
N ARG A 114 -26.88 17.75 -1.66
CA ARG A 114 -27.66 17.07 -0.62
C ARG A 114 -26.79 16.27 0.35
N ARG A 115 -25.75 15.60 -0.15
CA ARG A 115 -24.79 14.87 0.70
C ARG A 115 -24.00 15.79 1.62
N ARG A 116 -23.49 16.92 1.10
CA ARG A 116 -22.76 17.93 1.89
C ARG A 116 -23.67 18.56 2.94
N PHE A 117 -24.87 18.97 2.53
CA PHE A 117 -25.86 19.55 3.43
C PHE A 117 -26.23 18.58 4.56
N ALA A 118 -26.53 17.31 4.24
CA ALA A 118 -26.84 16.31 5.26
C ALA A 118 -25.67 16.04 6.21
N HIS A 119 -24.43 16.10 5.72
CA HIS A 119 -23.23 15.99 6.56
C HIS A 119 -23.12 17.18 7.51
N GLU A 120 -23.20 18.41 6.99
CA GLU A 120 -23.15 19.63 7.81
C GLU A 120 -24.26 19.67 8.86
N VAL A 121 -25.49 19.31 8.50
CA VAL A 121 -26.62 19.21 9.43
C VAL A 121 -26.32 18.17 10.52
N ARG A 122 -25.81 16.99 10.16
CA ARG A 122 -25.43 15.96 11.13
C ARG A 122 -24.36 16.46 12.10
N THR A 123 -23.31 17.12 11.61
CA THR A 123 -22.25 17.68 12.46
C THR A 123 -22.79 18.72 13.43
N LYS A 124 -23.68 19.61 12.98
CA LYS A 124 -24.32 20.62 13.85
C LYS A 124 -25.22 19.97 14.92
N VAL A 125 -26.01 18.97 14.55
CA VAL A 125 -26.87 18.23 15.49
C VAL A 125 -26.03 17.48 16.53
N GLN A 126 -24.92 16.86 16.10
CA GLN A 126 -23.98 16.21 17.03
C GLN A 126 -23.43 17.20 18.06
N LEU A 127 -23.00 18.39 17.61
CA LEU A 127 -22.55 19.45 18.51
C LEU A 127 -23.62 19.87 19.53
N VAL A 128 -24.86 20.06 19.08
CA VAL A 128 -25.98 20.41 19.98
C VAL A 128 -26.23 19.30 21.01
N ASN A 129 -26.19 18.04 20.58
CA ASN A 129 -26.35 16.90 21.49
C ASN A 129 -25.19 16.82 22.51
N GLU A 130 -23.96 17.14 22.11
CA GLU A 130 -22.81 17.21 23.01
C GLU A 130 -22.96 18.34 24.04
N ILE A 131 -23.41 19.53 23.62
CA ILE A 131 -23.69 20.65 24.54
C ILE A 131 -24.77 20.25 25.55
N ARG A 132 -25.86 19.65 25.07
CA ARG A 132 -26.95 19.17 25.93
C ARG A 132 -26.49 18.08 26.91
N ALA A 133 -25.65 17.14 26.46
CA ALA A 133 -25.11 16.10 27.32
C ALA A 133 -24.19 16.64 28.42
N ARG A 134 -23.57 17.81 28.21
CA ARG A 134 -22.74 18.52 29.19
C ARG A 134 -23.55 19.34 30.21
N GLY A 135 -24.88 19.40 30.08
CA GLY A 135 -25.77 19.98 31.09
C GLY A 135 -26.00 21.50 30.98
N ALA A 136 -25.86 22.08 29.78
CA ALA A 136 -26.40 23.40 29.47
C ALA A 136 -27.91 23.32 29.17
#